data_AF-A0A0F3QCS8-F1
#
_entry.id   AF-A0A0F3QCS8-F1
#
_cell.length_a   1.000
_cell.length_b   1.000
_cell.length_c   1.000
_cell.angle_alpha   90.00
_cell.angle_beta   90.00
_cell.angle_gamma   90.00
#
_symmetry.space_group_name_H-M   'P 1'
#
loop_
_entity.id
_entity.type
_entity.pdbx_description
1 polymer ?
#
loop_
_entity_poly.entity_id
_entity_poly.type
_entity_poly.pdbx_seq_one_letter_code
_entity_poly.pdbx_strand_id
1 'polypeptide(L)'
;MDKLKIPTLIKHSDFYNEDKYNRIQGIIDYVNALRNALYNQEELDQIIPQAQQVYFVDYYLSQVENGGLTQYFSNSNFNGKQNNIVLKGLEDIKAYKNKEIFFQACQLLNNMDASLREEYLFSGMYREEEVRQKPIIKEIHIELEKLTDLFFEINEKEEPILDLNFKYVEKIDNLKIIDDKLYDKEIEAIVALVPNYDERKKYSEEQWLKNMPRYTKIARKLCSKYNLELLSINALSYGESLISEEKVKENYNNNIMFYHISTDQGYFYIIDFGKTSVLINGEDNQPIGKINNLEINFDQSNIDINSFEIEKSTNIFKTPKWSIQLEENWKSEISEDCYSFFNPEGYGTLQISDYTKDTSITYDDVLDLVGFSYKEKTHLEVVKFGDFEGFQYVYVNTENTLWRKLWLKNDKILLFIIYNCDINYEDHTVETTNKMLSSLKVITK
;
A
#
# COMPACT_ATOMS: atom_id res chain seq x y z
N MET A 1 -38.11 7.93 -10.36
CA MET A 1 -37.83 6.93 -9.32
C MET A 1 -37.81 7.67 -8.02
N ASP A 2 -38.74 7.37 -7.10
CA ASP A 2 -38.56 7.79 -5.71
C ASP A 2 -37.20 7.25 -5.27
N LYS A 3 -36.25 8.17 -5.00
CA LYS A 3 -34.88 7.81 -4.65
C LYS A 3 -34.99 6.90 -3.44
N LEU A 4 -34.57 5.64 -3.60
CA LEU A 4 -34.45 4.70 -2.51
C LEU A 4 -33.54 5.35 -1.47
N LYS A 5 -34.11 5.89 -0.39
CA LYS A 5 -33.33 6.44 0.73
C LYS A 5 -32.83 5.27 1.55
N ILE A 6 -31.76 4.64 1.08
CA ILE A 6 -31.03 3.67 1.89
C ILE A 6 -30.33 4.43 3.04
N PRO A 7 -30.38 3.93 4.28
CA PRO A 7 -29.66 4.54 5.39
C PRO A 7 -28.17 4.34 5.24
N THR A 8 -27.38 5.31 5.69
CA THR A 8 -25.94 5.09 5.88
C THR A 8 -25.77 4.27 7.15
N LEU A 9 -25.11 3.12 7.07
CA LEU A 9 -24.92 2.22 8.21
C LEU A 9 -23.52 2.39 8.79
N ILE A 10 -23.42 2.26 10.11
CA ILE A 10 -22.15 2.10 10.81
C ILE A 10 -22.35 1.12 11.97
N LYS A 11 -21.35 0.28 12.25
CA LYS A 11 -21.40 -0.63 13.41
C LYS A 11 -21.36 0.15 14.72
N HIS A 12 -21.93 -0.44 15.75
CA HIS A 12 -21.90 0.13 17.09
C HIS A 12 -20.47 0.18 17.63
N SER A 13 -19.67 -0.87 17.41
CA SER A 13 -18.25 -0.90 17.76
C SER A 13 -17.46 0.27 17.18
N ASP A 14 -17.74 0.62 15.93
CA ASP A 14 -16.97 1.59 15.17
C ASP A 14 -17.37 3.01 15.54
N PHE A 15 -18.67 3.25 15.74
CA PHE A 15 -19.18 4.58 16.11
C PHE A 15 -18.75 5.01 17.51
N TYR A 16 -18.76 4.10 18.47
CA TYR A 16 -18.41 4.37 19.88
C TYR A 16 -16.96 4.01 20.25
N ASN A 17 -16.12 3.69 19.26
CA ASN A 17 -14.71 3.41 19.49
C ASN A 17 -13.99 4.64 20.07
N GLU A 18 -13.00 4.41 20.94
CA GLU A 18 -12.16 5.48 21.49
C GLU A 18 -11.23 6.08 20.43
N ASP A 19 -10.75 5.25 19.51
CA ASP A 19 -10.00 5.72 18.35
C ASP A 19 -10.97 6.27 17.29
N LYS A 20 -10.86 7.58 17.08
CA LYS A 20 -11.66 8.37 16.15
C LYS A 20 -11.63 7.80 14.73
N TYR A 21 -10.51 7.20 14.32
CA TYR A 21 -10.39 6.68 12.96
C TYR A 21 -11.37 5.54 12.69
N ASN A 22 -11.66 4.68 13.68
CA ASN A 22 -12.62 3.59 13.51
C ASN A 22 -14.01 4.08 13.08
N ARG A 23 -14.43 5.28 13.52
CA ARG A 23 -15.71 5.86 13.09
C ARG A 23 -15.70 6.24 11.61
N ILE A 24 -14.57 6.75 11.11
CA ILE A 24 -14.39 7.05 9.69
C ILE A 24 -14.32 5.74 8.90
N GLN A 25 -13.53 4.78 9.39
CA GLN A 25 -13.38 3.44 8.83
C GLN A 25 -14.73 2.73 8.68
N GLY A 26 -15.63 2.81 9.66
CA GLY A 26 -16.95 2.22 9.56
C GLY A 26 -17.80 2.78 8.41
N ILE A 27 -17.64 4.06 8.07
CA ILE A 27 -18.28 4.66 6.87
C ILE A 27 -17.58 4.19 5.59
N ILE A 28 -16.26 4.05 5.61
CA ILE A 28 -15.48 3.51 4.47
C ILE A 28 -15.91 2.07 4.16
N ASP A 29 -16.04 1.23 5.19
CA ASP A 29 -16.48 -0.15 5.08
C ASP A 29 -17.89 -0.24 4.50
N TYR A 30 -18.80 0.63 4.93
CA TYR A 30 -20.14 0.74 4.36
C TYR A 30 -20.10 1.09 2.87
N VAL A 31 -19.32 2.10 2.47
CA VAL A 31 -19.16 2.49 1.06
C VAL A 31 -18.58 1.33 0.23
N ASN A 32 -17.57 0.64 0.75
CA ASN A 32 -16.95 -0.50 0.10
C ASN A 32 -17.91 -1.68 -0.06
N ALA A 33 -18.74 -1.95 0.95
CA ALA A 33 -19.79 -2.96 0.85
C ALA A 33 -20.76 -2.67 -0.30
N LEU A 34 -21.18 -1.41 -0.49
CA LEU A 34 -22.05 -1.04 -1.62
C LEU A 34 -21.35 -1.10 -2.98
N ARG A 35 -20.06 -0.74 -3.06
CA ARG A 35 -19.26 -0.89 -4.29
C ARG A 35 -19.13 -2.37 -4.68
N ASN A 36 -18.85 -3.24 -3.71
CA ASN A 36 -18.78 -4.69 -3.89
C ASN A 36 -20.15 -5.28 -4.30
N ALA A 37 -21.24 -4.66 -3.84
CA ALA A 37 -22.59 -4.98 -4.25
C ALA A 37 -22.99 -4.47 -5.65
N LEU A 38 -22.05 -3.87 -6.41
CA LEU A 38 -22.25 -3.39 -7.78
C LEU A 38 -23.20 -2.18 -7.91
N TYR A 39 -23.34 -1.38 -6.86
CA TYR A 39 -23.82 0.00 -7.02
C TYR A 39 -22.80 0.77 -7.86
N ASN A 40 -23.26 1.47 -8.89
CA ASN A 40 -22.37 2.31 -9.69
C ASN A 40 -22.10 3.66 -9.00
N GLN A 41 -21.04 4.35 -9.41
CA GLN A 41 -20.64 5.61 -8.78
C GLN A 41 -21.75 6.67 -8.78
N GLU A 42 -22.51 6.80 -9.88
CA GLU A 42 -23.55 7.83 -10.00
C GLU A 42 -24.75 7.55 -9.08
N GLU A 43 -25.03 6.28 -8.80
CA GLU A 43 -26.01 5.88 -7.80
C GLU A 43 -25.51 6.22 -6.39
N LEU A 44 -24.27 5.84 -6.07
CA LEU A 44 -23.64 6.14 -4.77
C LEU A 44 -23.64 7.65 -4.48
N ASP A 45 -23.26 8.46 -5.47
CA ASP A 45 -23.25 9.93 -5.38
C ASP A 45 -24.65 10.50 -5.07
N GLN A 46 -25.72 9.79 -5.45
CA GLN A 46 -27.09 10.23 -5.22
C GLN A 46 -27.71 9.70 -3.93
N ILE A 47 -27.40 8.45 -3.56
CA ILE A 47 -28.04 7.77 -2.43
C ILE A 47 -27.31 8.02 -1.11
N ILE A 48 -25.98 8.13 -1.14
CA ILE A 48 -25.13 8.29 0.05
C ILE A 48 -24.05 9.39 -0.14
N PRO A 49 -24.41 10.61 -0.58
CA PRO A 49 -23.45 11.65 -0.93
C PRO A 49 -22.50 12.02 0.22
N GLN A 50 -22.99 12.08 1.46
CA GLN A 50 -22.16 12.44 2.62
C GLN A 50 -21.18 11.32 3.01
N ALA A 51 -21.56 10.05 2.83
CA ALA A 51 -20.63 8.94 3.03
C ALA A 51 -19.54 8.91 1.94
N GLN A 52 -19.88 9.25 0.68
CA GLN A 52 -18.87 9.44 -0.37
C GLN A 52 -17.90 10.58 -0.02
N GLN A 53 -18.38 11.68 0.59
CA GLN A 53 -17.51 12.75 1.07
C GLN A 53 -16.54 12.25 2.15
N VAL A 54 -17.03 11.53 3.17
CA VAL A 54 -16.17 10.95 4.21
C VAL A 54 -15.10 10.04 3.60
N TYR A 55 -15.51 9.14 2.71
CA TYR A 55 -14.62 8.19 2.02
C TYR A 55 -13.53 8.89 1.22
N PHE A 56 -13.89 9.87 0.38
CA PHE A 56 -12.92 10.50 -0.51
C PHE A 56 -12.08 11.57 0.17
N VAL A 57 -12.59 12.22 1.22
CA VAL A 57 -11.78 13.11 2.08
C VAL A 57 -10.74 12.30 2.85
N ASP A 58 -11.09 11.11 3.34
CA ASP A 58 -10.14 10.22 3.99
C ASP A 58 -9.06 9.75 3.00
N TYR A 59 -9.47 9.25 1.83
CA TYR A 59 -8.54 8.90 0.76
C TYR A 59 -7.63 10.06 0.39
N TYR A 60 -8.17 11.28 0.28
CA TYR A 60 -7.37 12.48 0.04
C TYR A 60 -6.32 12.69 1.14
N LEU A 61 -6.73 12.69 2.41
CA LEU A 61 -5.84 12.86 3.55
C LEU A 61 -4.73 11.80 3.52
N SER A 62 -5.06 10.52 3.41
CA SER A 62 -4.07 9.44 3.41
C SER A 62 -3.08 9.53 2.25
N GLN A 63 -3.53 9.88 1.04
CA GLN A 63 -2.61 10.02 -0.09
C GLN A 63 -1.65 11.21 0.08
N VAL A 64 -2.14 12.33 0.61
CA VAL A 64 -1.29 13.51 0.83
C VAL A 64 -0.33 13.29 1.99
N GLU A 65 -0.75 12.62 3.06
CA GLU A 65 0.16 12.25 4.16
C GLU A 65 1.25 11.27 3.70
N ASN A 66 0.95 10.38 2.76
CA ASN A 66 1.92 9.41 2.25
C ASN A 66 2.91 9.98 1.22
N GLY A 67 2.47 10.90 0.35
CA GLY A 67 3.32 11.38 -0.76
C GLY A 67 2.90 12.72 -1.36
N GLY A 68 2.25 13.56 -0.55
CA GLY A 68 1.84 14.90 -0.94
C GLY A 68 0.71 14.95 -1.97
N LEU A 69 0.42 16.14 -2.45
CA LEU A 69 -0.62 16.37 -3.47
C LEU A 69 -0.31 15.64 -4.78
N THR A 70 0.98 15.50 -5.13
CA THR A 70 1.42 14.77 -6.32
C THR A 70 0.92 13.32 -6.29
N GLN A 71 1.15 12.58 -5.19
CA GLN A 71 0.71 11.19 -5.07
C GLN A 71 -0.82 11.06 -5.13
N TYR A 72 -1.56 11.97 -4.49
CA TYR A 72 -3.03 11.98 -4.59
C TYR A 72 -3.51 12.08 -6.04
N PHE A 73 -2.99 13.05 -6.80
CA PHE A 73 -3.44 13.27 -8.18
C PHE A 73 -3.01 12.16 -9.13
N SER A 74 -1.83 11.56 -8.91
CA SER A 74 -1.38 10.39 -9.65
C SER A 74 -2.28 9.17 -9.40
N ASN A 75 -2.50 8.81 -8.13
CA ASN A 75 -3.27 7.61 -7.77
C ASN A 75 -4.76 7.75 -8.06
N SER A 76 -5.30 8.97 -8.01
CA SER A 76 -6.68 9.25 -8.41
C SER A 76 -6.86 9.43 -9.93
N ASN A 77 -5.78 9.37 -10.72
CA ASN A 77 -5.78 9.71 -12.15
C ASN A 77 -6.45 11.07 -12.43
N PHE A 78 -6.22 12.05 -11.55
CA PHE A 78 -6.82 13.38 -11.61
C PHE A 78 -8.34 13.35 -11.90
N ASN A 79 -9.07 12.44 -11.25
CA ASN A 79 -10.48 12.21 -11.53
C ASN A 79 -11.34 13.41 -11.08
N GLY A 80 -11.89 14.15 -12.06
CA GLY A 80 -12.68 15.35 -11.79
C GLY A 80 -13.94 15.13 -10.95
N LYS A 81 -14.61 13.97 -11.08
CA LYS A 81 -15.79 13.66 -10.24
C LYS A 81 -15.36 13.46 -8.78
N GLN A 82 -14.30 12.70 -8.54
CA GLN A 82 -13.73 12.49 -7.21
C GLN A 82 -13.24 13.81 -6.61
N ASN A 83 -12.50 14.63 -7.36
CA ASN A 83 -12.01 15.93 -6.90
C ASN A 83 -13.15 16.87 -6.48
N ASN A 84 -14.29 16.85 -7.19
CA ASN A 84 -15.47 17.61 -6.79
C ASN A 84 -16.07 17.11 -5.48
N ILE A 85 -16.07 15.80 -5.23
CA ILE A 85 -16.52 15.22 -3.96
C ILE A 85 -15.59 15.65 -2.83
N VAL A 86 -14.26 15.62 -3.04
CA VAL A 86 -13.27 16.10 -2.06
C VAL A 86 -13.48 17.59 -1.75
N LEU A 87 -13.61 18.45 -2.77
CA LEU A 87 -13.88 19.89 -2.59
C LEU A 87 -15.16 20.15 -1.76
N LYS A 88 -16.24 19.41 -2.06
CA LYS A 88 -17.49 19.51 -1.34
C LYS A 88 -17.37 18.97 0.09
N GLY A 89 -16.66 17.86 0.27
CA GLY A 89 -16.38 17.26 1.58
C GLY A 89 -15.58 18.20 2.47
N LEU A 90 -14.47 18.75 1.99
CA LEU A 90 -13.66 19.75 2.70
C LEU A 90 -14.49 20.97 3.11
N GLU A 91 -15.40 21.43 2.25
CA GLU A 91 -16.36 22.48 2.60
C GLU A 91 -17.31 22.06 3.75
N ASP A 92 -17.92 20.88 3.65
CA ASP A 92 -18.94 20.42 4.60
C ASP A 92 -18.37 20.08 5.98
N ILE A 93 -17.13 19.59 6.02
CA ILE A 93 -16.39 19.41 7.28
C ILE A 93 -15.82 20.73 7.83
N LYS A 94 -15.97 21.84 7.08
CA LYS A 94 -15.47 23.19 7.40
C LYS A 94 -13.94 23.34 7.38
N ALA A 95 -13.25 22.54 6.57
CA ALA A 95 -11.82 22.67 6.28
C ALA A 95 -11.62 23.64 5.09
N TYR A 96 -11.96 24.90 5.28
CA TYR A 96 -12.02 25.89 4.19
C TYR A 96 -10.64 26.25 3.64
N LYS A 97 -9.61 26.29 4.49
CA LYS A 97 -8.23 26.55 4.05
C LYS A 97 -7.68 25.35 3.28
N ASN A 98 -7.89 24.13 3.77
CA ASN A 98 -7.53 22.92 3.02
C ASN A 98 -8.26 22.82 1.68
N LYS A 99 -9.56 23.19 1.64
CA LYS A 99 -10.32 23.29 0.38
C LYS A 99 -9.66 24.25 -0.61
N GLU A 100 -9.23 25.42 -0.15
CA GLU A 100 -8.58 26.43 -0.99
C GLU A 100 -7.24 25.91 -1.56
N ILE A 101 -6.42 25.25 -0.72
CA ILE A 101 -5.17 24.60 -1.15
C ILE A 101 -5.44 23.56 -2.23
N PHE A 102 -6.39 22.65 -1.96
CA PHE A 102 -6.77 21.60 -2.91
C PHE A 102 -7.31 22.16 -4.23
N PHE A 103 -8.10 23.23 -4.15
CA PHE A 103 -8.63 23.92 -5.33
C PHE A 103 -7.52 24.55 -6.17
N GLN A 104 -6.56 25.24 -5.54
CA GLN A 104 -5.39 25.82 -6.24
C GLN A 104 -4.55 24.72 -6.92
N ALA A 105 -4.34 23.60 -6.23
CA ALA A 105 -3.64 22.45 -6.80
C ALA A 105 -4.38 21.88 -8.03
N CYS A 106 -5.71 21.76 -7.97
CA CYS A 106 -6.52 21.38 -9.12
C CYS A 106 -6.41 22.39 -10.27
N GLN A 107 -6.33 23.69 -9.99
CA GLN A 107 -6.16 24.73 -11.00
C GLN A 107 -4.80 24.65 -11.70
N LEU A 108 -3.71 24.43 -10.95
CA LEU A 108 -2.37 24.22 -11.53
C LEU A 108 -2.39 23.09 -12.56
N LEU A 109 -2.99 21.95 -12.21
CA LEU A 109 -3.05 20.78 -13.09
C LEU A 109 -4.05 20.96 -14.25
N ASN A 110 -5.16 21.66 -14.05
CA ASN A 110 -6.10 21.97 -15.13
C ASN A 110 -5.52 22.93 -16.18
N ASN A 111 -4.59 23.81 -15.79
CA ASN A 111 -3.91 24.72 -16.69
C ASN A 111 -2.77 24.04 -17.47
N MET A 112 -2.37 22.83 -17.06
CA MET A 112 -1.39 22.02 -17.79
C MET A 112 -2.05 21.35 -19.01
N ASP A 113 -1.33 21.32 -20.14
CA ASP A 113 -1.73 20.52 -21.28
C ASP A 113 -1.98 19.05 -20.87
N ALA A 114 -2.98 18.42 -21.48
CA ALA A 114 -3.41 17.08 -21.08
C ALA A 114 -2.30 16.03 -21.21
N SER A 115 -1.50 16.09 -22.28
CA SER A 115 -0.40 15.14 -22.50
C SER A 115 0.75 15.35 -21.51
N LEU A 116 1.06 16.61 -21.20
CA LEU A 116 2.03 16.98 -20.18
C LEU A 116 1.60 16.57 -18.78
N ARG A 117 0.31 16.69 -18.48
CA ARG A 117 -0.28 16.27 -17.19
C ARG A 117 -0.28 14.77 -17.04
N GLU A 118 -0.62 14.04 -18.09
CA GLU A 118 -0.51 12.58 -18.09
C GLU A 118 0.95 12.15 -17.89
N GLU A 119 1.89 12.78 -18.59
CA GLU A 119 3.32 12.51 -18.40
C GLU A 119 3.78 12.83 -16.97
N TYR A 120 3.37 13.98 -16.42
CA TYR A 120 3.74 14.38 -15.07
C TYR A 120 3.19 13.43 -14.00
N LEU A 121 1.88 13.10 -14.07
CA LEU A 121 1.21 12.31 -13.04
C LEU A 121 1.50 10.81 -13.16
N PHE A 122 1.71 10.27 -14.36
CA PHE A 122 1.95 8.84 -14.57
C PHE A 122 3.42 8.52 -14.77
N SER A 123 4.04 9.07 -15.81
CA SER A 123 5.45 8.79 -16.09
C SER A 123 6.37 9.37 -15.00
N GLY A 124 5.98 10.48 -14.38
CA GLY A 124 6.69 11.09 -13.27
C GLY A 124 6.70 10.29 -11.97
N MET A 125 5.89 9.23 -11.85
CA MET A 125 6.01 8.26 -10.75
C MET A 125 7.19 7.30 -10.94
N TYR A 126 7.49 6.92 -12.20
CA TYR A 126 8.51 5.91 -12.51
C TYR A 126 9.82 6.53 -13.04
N ARG A 127 9.76 7.76 -13.55
CA ARG A 127 10.86 8.49 -14.18
C ARG A 127 10.98 9.90 -13.60
N GLU A 128 10.94 9.98 -12.27
CA GLU A 128 10.86 11.25 -11.54
C GLU A 128 11.92 12.26 -12.01
N GLU A 129 13.20 11.89 -11.95
CA GLU A 129 14.30 12.82 -12.25
C GLU A 129 14.28 13.33 -13.69
N GLU A 130 13.87 12.48 -14.64
CA GLU A 130 13.78 12.88 -16.04
C GLU A 130 12.57 13.79 -16.30
N VAL A 131 11.40 13.41 -15.77
CA VAL A 131 10.13 14.07 -16.04
C VAL A 131 10.02 15.40 -15.29
N ARG A 132 10.37 15.42 -13.99
CA ARG A 132 10.22 16.62 -13.13
C ARG A 132 11.26 17.71 -13.43
N GLN A 133 12.32 17.42 -14.18
CA GLN A 133 13.29 18.43 -14.62
C GLN A 133 12.89 19.15 -15.93
N LYS A 134 11.85 18.69 -16.63
CA LYS A 134 11.32 19.40 -17.80
C LYS A 134 10.86 20.80 -17.38
N PRO A 135 11.26 21.90 -18.03
CA PRO A 135 11.08 23.25 -17.50
C PRO A 135 9.64 23.58 -17.04
N ILE A 136 8.64 23.26 -17.86
CA ILE A 136 7.23 23.54 -17.54
C ILE A 136 6.67 22.63 -16.43
N ILE A 137 7.13 21.38 -16.35
CA ILE A 137 6.74 20.44 -15.29
C ILE A 137 7.40 20.84 -13.98
N LYS A 138 8.67 21.24 -14.03
CA LYS A 138 9.46 21.64 -12.86
C LYS A 138 8.81 22.80 -12.11
N GLU A 139 8.38 23.83 -12.84
CA GLU A 139 7.69 24.99 -12.25
C GLU A 139 6.39 24.57 -11.56
N ILE A 140 5.58 23.74 -12.22
CA ILE A 140 4.30 23.27 -11.65
C ILE A 140 4.54 22.36 -10.44
N HIS A 141 5.53 21.47 -10.50
CA HIS A 141 5.91 20.61 -9.40
C HIS A 141 6.33 21.43 -8.17
N ILE A 142 7.18 22.45 -8.34
CA ILE A 142 7.58 23.34 -7.24
C ILE A 142 6.37 24.03 -6.60
N GLU A 143 5.43 24.54 -7.39
CA GLU A 143 4.21 25.16 -6.82
C GLU A 143 3.32 24.12 -6.12
N LEU A 144 3.23 22.89 -6.63
CA LEU A 144 2.47 21.83 -5.99
C LEU A 144 3.09 21.40 -4.65
N GLU A 145 4.42 21.31 -4.56
CA GLU A 145 5.13 21.03 -3.30
C GLU A 145 4.93 22.13 -2.26
N LYS A 146 4.94 23.42 -2.67
CA LYS A 146 4.60 24.52 -1.74
C LYS A 146 3.18 24.40 -1.18
N LEU A 147 2.23 23.97 -2.02
CA LEU A 147 0.85 23.72 -1.58
C LEU A 147 0.77 22.50 -0.65
N THR A 148 1.59 21.47 -0.88
CA THR A 148 1.74 20.33 0.03
C THR A 148 2.29 20.76 1.39
N ASP A 149 3.34 21.58 1.43
CA ASP A 149 3.89 22.12 2.68
C ASP A 149 2.84 22.93 3.45
N LEU A 150 2.11 23.80 2.74
CA LEU A 150 1.04 24.60 3.32
C LEU A 150 -0.11 23.72 3.83
N PHE A 151 -0.44 22.64 3.12
CA PHE A 151 -1.42 21.66 3.57
C PHE A 151 -1.02 21.07 4.92
N PHE A 152 0.23 20.60 5.06
CA PHE A 152 0.70 20.01 6.31
C PHE A 152 0.63 21.02 7.47
N GLU A 153 1.06 22.26 7.24
CA GLU A 153 0.98 23.31 8.25
C GLU A 153 -0.47 23.58 8.71
N ILE A 154 -1.40 23.72 7.76
CA ILE A 154 -2.80 24.00 8.06
C ILE A 154 -3.48 22.80 8.72
N ASN A 155 -3.25 21.59 8.20
CA ASN A 155 -3.84 20.37 8.73
C ASN A 155 -3.36 20.08 10.16
N GLU A 156 -2.09 20.33 10.48
CA GLU A 156 -1.56 20.14 11.83
C GLU A 156 -2.11 21.17 12.83
N LYS A 157 -2.13 22.46 12.46
CA LYS A 157 -2.33 23.55 13.42
C LYS A 157 -3.75 24.11 13.50
N GLU A 158 -4.50 24.04 12.41
CA GLU A 158 -5.72 24.84 12.26
C GLU A 158 -6.95 24.00 11.87
N GLU A 159 -6.81 23.16 10.86
CA GLU A 159 -7.91 22.39 10.27
C GLU A 159 -7.54 20.90 10.19
N PRO A 160 -7.38 20.20 11.32
CA PRO A 160 -7.07 18.76 11.33
C PRO A 160 -8.21 17.98 10.68
N ILE A 161 -8.00 17.57 9.43
CA ILE A 161 -9.03 16.93 8.60
C ILE A 161 -9.54 15.66 9.27
N LEU A 162 -8.68 14.86 9.90
CA LEU A 162 -9.08 13.67 10.66
C LEU A 162 -10.18 14.01 11.69
N ASP A 163 -9.94 15.03 12.51
CA ASP A 163 -10.85 15.47 13.57
C ASP A 163 -12.13 16.11 13.02
N LEU A 164 -12.02 16.84 11.92
CA LEU A 164 -13.17 17.46 11.25
C LEU A 164 -14.05 16.42 10.56
N ASN A 165 -13.46 15.44 9.88
CA ASN A 165 -14.14 14.34 9.20
C ASN A 165 -14.81 13.41 10.22
N PHE A 166 -14.12 13.08 11.32
CA PHE A 166 -14.69 12.34 12.45
C PHE A 166 -15.97 13.00 13.00
N LYS A 167 -15.96 14.31 13.22
CA LYS A 167 -17.14 15.08 13.68
C LYS A 167 -18.23 15.17 12.61
N TYR A 168 -17.85 15.07 11.34
CA TYR A 168 -18.79 15.13 10.23
C TYR A 168 -19.62 13.86 10.10
N VAL A 169 -19.09 12.70 10.48
CA VAL A 169 -19.85 11.42 10.48
C VAL A 169 -21.17 11.56 11.27
N GLU A 170 -21.17 12.24 12.42
CA GLU A 170 -22.37 12.46 13.24
C GLU A 170 -23.46 13.32 12.56
N LYS A 171 -23.10 14.03 11.48
CA LYS A 171 -24.00 14.91 10.71
C LYS A 171 -24.49 14.26 9.41
N ILE A 172 -24.13 13.00 9.17
CA ILE A 172 -24.65 12.26 8.03
C ILE A 172 -26.17 12.08 8.21
N ASP A 173 -26.91 12.53 7.20
CA ASP A 173 -28.34 12.36 7.12
C ASP A 173 -28.68 10.86 7.05
N ASN A 174 -29.69 10.44 7.81
CA ASN A 174 -30.14 9.05 7.85
C ASN A 174 -29.03 8.05 8.26
N LEU A 175 -28.05 8.50 9.06
CA LEU A 175 -27.09 7.61 9.71
C LEU A 175 -27.81 6.68 10.70
N LYS A 176 -27.53 5.38 10.62
CA LYS A 176 -27.99 4.37 11.57
C LYS A 176 -26.79 3.64 12.17
N ILE A 177 -26.74 3.66 13.50
CA ILE A 177 -25.81 2.84 14.29
C ILE A 177 -26.47 1.48 14.48
N ILE A 178 -25.82 0.42 14.00
CA ILE A 178 -26.36 -0.94 13.95
C ILE A 178 -25.55 -1.84 14.89
N ASP A 179 -26.23 -2.73 15.61
CA ASP A 179 -25.56 -3.79 16.38
C ASP A 179 -24.67 -4.61 15.44
N ASP A 180 -23.41 -4.83 15.81
CA ASP A 180 -22.41 -5.45 14.95
C ASP A 180 -22.87 -6.82 14.41
N LYS A 181 -23.66 -7.58 15.21
CA LYS A 181 -24.18 -8.89 14.80
C LYS A 181 -25.28 -8.81 13.75
N LEU A 182 -25.90 -7.64 13.58
CA LEU A 182 -26.94 -7.39 12.60
C LEU A 182 -26.42 -6.67 11.35
N TYR A 183 -25.19 -6.13 11.41
CA TYR A 183 -24.64 -5.30 10.34
C TYR A 183 -24.65 -6.01 8.98
N ASP A 184 -24.12 -7.24 8.92
CA ASP A 184 -24.05 -8.00 7.65
C ASP A 184 -25.44 -8.27 7.07
N LYS A 185 -26.42 -8.58 7.93
CA LYS A 185 -27.81 -8.80 7.52
C LYS A 185 -28.46 -7.53 6.98
N GLU A 186 -28.17 -6.37 7.56
CA GLU A 186 -28.68 -5.08 7.06
C GLU A 186 -28.01 -4.70 5.73
N ILE A 187 -26.72 -4.99 5.57
CA ILE A 187 -26.02 -4.85 4.29
C ILE A 187 -26.67 -5.74 3.22
N GLU A 188 -26.88 -7.03 3.51
CA GLU A 188 -27.55 -7.96 2.59
C GLU A 188 -28.93 -7.44 2.15
N ALA A 189 -29.70 -6.87 3.07
CA ALA A 189 -30.99 -6.26 2.75
C ALA A 189 -30.86 -5.06 1.80
N ILE A 190 -29.80 -4.25 1.91
CA ILE A 190 -29.50 -3.15 0.98
C ILE A 190 -28.99 -3.67 -0.36
N VAL A 191 -28.17 -4.72 -0.36
CA VAL A 191 -27.66 -5.36 -1.59
C VAL A 191 -28.81 -5.96 -2.41
N ALA A 192 -29.81 -6.54 -1.75
CA ALA A 192 -31.01 -7.07 -2.42
C ALA A 192 -31.82 -6.00 -3.19
N LEU A 193 -31.56 -4.70 -2.93
CA LEU A 193 -32.21 -3.59 -3.61
C LEU A 193 -31.47 -3.12 -4.88
N VAL A 194 -30.28 -3.68 -5.18
CA VAL A 194 -29.49 -3.30 -6.35
C VAL A 194 -30.28 -3.60 -7.64
N PRO A 195 -30.57 -2.59 -8.47
CA PRO A 195 -31.32 -2.81 -9.70
C PRO A 195 -30.56 -3.68 -10.69
N ASN A 196 -31.22 -4.67 -11.29
CA ASN A 196 -30.64 -5.55 -12.31
C ASN A 196 -29.33 -6.24 -11.83
N TYR A 197 -29.27 -6.63 -10.55
CA TYR A 197 -28.06 -7.19 -9.93
C TYR A 197 -27.45 -8.33 -10.76
N ASP A 198 -28.26 -9.30 -11.21
CA ASP A 198 -27.77 -10.44 -12.00
C ASP A 198 -27.14 -10.00 -13.33
N GLU A 199 -27.73 -9.03 -14.02
CA GLU A 199 -27.19 -8.48 -15.27
C GLU A 199 -25.88 -7.73 -15.03
N ARG A 200 -25.82 -6.92 -13.95
CA ARG A 200 -24.60 -6.20 -13.56
C ARG A 200 -23.48 -7.13 -13.16
N LYS A 201 -23.80 -8.19 -12.42
CA LYS A 201 -22.85 -9.22 -12.01
C LYS A 201 -22.28 -9.90 -13.23
N LYS A 202 -23.13 -10.37 -14.14
CA LYS A 202 -22.70 -10.97 -15.40
C LYS A 202 -21.83 -10.02 -16.23
N TYR A 203 -22.24 -8.76 -16.39
CA TYR A 203 -21.44 -7.77 -17.10
C TYR A 203 -20.09 -7.50 -16.42
N SER A 204 -20.07 -7.39 -15.09
CA SER A 204 -18.83 -7.20 -14.30
C SER A 204 -17.88 -8.38 -14.46
N GLU A 205 -18.38 -9.61 -14.38
CA GLU A 205 -17.62 -10.84 -14.63
C GLU A 205 -17.07 -10.89 -16.06
N GLU A 206 -17.88 -10.56 -17.07
CA GLU A 206 -17.46 -10.48 -18.48
C GLU A 206 -16.38 -9.41 -18.70
N GLN A 207 -16.55 -8.20 -18.13
CA GLN A 207 -15.56 -7.13 -18.23
C GLN A 207 -14.27 -7.49 -17.50
N TRP A 208 -14.37 -8.10 -16.33
CA TRP A 208 -13.20 -8.55 -15.60
C TRP A 208 -12.46 -9.65 -16.36
N LEU A 209 -13.16 -10.62 -16.95
CA LEU A 209 -12.54 -11.64 -17.82
C LEU A 209 -11.85 -11.02 -19.04
N LYS A 210 -12.53 -10.07 -19.70
CA LYS A 210 -11.99 -9.35 -20.87
C LYS A 210 -10.72 -8.57 -20.52
N ASN A 211 -10.77 -7.80 -19.44
CA ASN A 211 -9.70 -6.91 -19.00
C ASN A 211 -8.73 -7.56 -18.01
N MET A 212 -8.90 -8.85 -17.72
CA MET A 212 -8.07 -9.56 -16.75
C MET A 212 -6.60 -9.40 -17.13
N PRO A 213 -5.75 -8.88 -16.22
CA PRO A 213 -4.34 -8.68 -16.49
C PRO A 213 -3.65 -9.97 -16.91
N ARG A 214 -2.61 -9.84 -17.73
CA ARG A 214 -1.84 -10.95 -18.27
C ARG A 214 -1.33 -11.89 -17.17
N TYR A 215 -0.73 -11.32 -16.13
CA TYR A 215 -0.18 -12.08 -15.01
C TYR A 215 -1.24 -12.95 -14.32
N THR A 216 -2.47 -12.44 -14.18
CA THR A 216 -3.58 -13.19 -13.59
C THR A 216 -4.05 -14.34 -14.48
N LYS A 217 -4.11 -14.13 -15.81
CA LYS A 217 -4.44 -15.20 -16.78
C LYS A 217 -3.42 -16.33 -16.72
N ILE A 218 -2.13 -15.97 -16.66
CA ILE A 218 -1.01 -16.92 -16.59
C ILE A 218 -1.05 -17.69 -15.27
N ALA A 219 -1.17 -16.99 -14.13
CA ALA A 219 -1.25 -17.62 -12.81
C ALA A 219 -2.39 -18.65 -12.75
N ARG A 220 -3.60 -18.26 -13.17
CA ARG A 220 -4.74 -19.17 -13.20
C ARG A 220 -4.53 -20.38 -14.11
N LYS A 221 -3.99 -20.19 -15.33
CA LYS A 221 -3.75 -21.29 -16.28
C LYS A 221 -2.70 -22.27 -15.75
N LEU A 222 -1.64 -21.78 -15.11
CA LEU A 222 -0.62 -22.61 -14.48
C LEU A 222 -1.16 -23.35 -13.26
N CYS A 223 -1.81 -22.65 -12.33
CA CYS A 223 -2.41 -23.27 -11.15
C CYS A 223 -3.41 -24.36 -11.53
N SER A 224 -4.33 -24.06 -12.46
CA SER A 224 -5.30 -25.05 -12.95
C SER A 224 -4.64 -26.25 -13.63
N LYS A 225 -3.58 -26.04 -14.43
CA LYS A 225 -2.85 -27.14 -15.11
C LYS A 225 -2.14 -28.07 -14.12
N TYR A 226 -1.67 -27.53 -13.00
CA TYR A 226 -0.89 -28.28 -12.01
C TYR A 226 -1.68 -28.55 -10.71
N ASN A 227 -3.02 -28.49 -10.75
CA ASN A 227 -3.92 -28.78 -9.63
C ASN A 227 -3.61 -27.97 -8.36
N LEU A 228 -3.37 -26.67 -8.53
CA LEU A 228 -3.24 -25.70 -7.45
C LEU A 228 -4.47 -24.78 -7.45
N GLU A 229 -4.95 -24.42 -6.26
CA GLU A 229 -5.93 -23.36 -6.07
C GLU A 229 -5.20 -22.03 -5.86
N LEU A 230 -5.38 -21.07 -6.76
CA LEU A 230 -4.77 -19.74 -6.63
C LEU A 230 -5.52 -18.93 -5.56
N LEU A 231 -4.86 -18.65 -4.44
CA LEU A 231 -5.41 -17.84 -3.35
C LEU A 231 -5.16 -16.34 -3.60
N SER A 232 -3.92 -15.98 -3.95
CA SER A 232 -3.53 -14.58 -4.20
C SER A 232 -2.33 -14.48 -5.14
N ILE A 233 -2.20 -13.32 -5.77
CA ILE A 233 -0.99 -12.88 -6.47
C ILE A 233 -0.41 -11.78 -5.58
N ASN A 234 0.75 -12.04 -5.00
CA ASN A 234 1.29 -11.24 -3.90
C ASN A 234 2.14 -10.08 -4.41
N ALA A 235 2.95 -10.34 -5.44
CA ALA A 235 3.88 -9.37 -5.98
C ALA A 235 4.20 -9.63 -7.46
N LEU A 236 4.65 -8.57 -8.11
CA LEU A 236 5.18 -8.53 -9.46
C LEU A 236 6.59 -7.95 -9.36
N SER A 237 7.57 -8.61 -9.96
CA SER A 237 8.99 -8.19 -9.88
C SER A 237 9.73 -8.56 -11.17
N TYR A 238 10.97 -8.10 -11.34
CA TYR A 238 11.88 -8.53 -12.41
C TYR A 238 12.90 -9.59 -11.92
N GLY A 239 12.65 -10.16 -10.73
CA GLY A 239 13.50 -11.19 -10.10
C GLY A 239 14.52 -10.64 -9.12
N GLU A 240 14.31 -9.42 -8.59
CA GLU A 240 15.21 -8.69 -7.68
C GLU A 240 15.67 -9.51 -6.47
N SER A 241 14.86 -10.48 -6.02
CA SER A 241 15.17 -11.39 -4.91
C SER A 241 15.77 -12.74 -5.32
N LEU A 242 15.88 -13.02 -6.63
CA LEU A 242 16.20 -14.35 -7.18
C LEU A 242 17.38 -14.35 -8.14
N ILE A 243 17.74 -13.20 -8.73
CA ILE A 243 18.82 -13.08 -9.72
C ILE A 243 19.67 -11.82 -9.46
N SER A 244 20.81 -11.70 -10.15
CA SER A 244 21.70 -10.54 -10.02
C SER A 244 21.09 -9.24 -10.57
N GLU A 245 21.51 -8.09 -10.05
CA GLU A 245 21.05 -6.76 -10.50
C GLU A 245 21.25 -6.54 -12.01
N GLU A 246 22.33 -7.07 -12.59
CA GLU A 246 22.57 -7.05 -14.04
C GLU A 246 21.49 -7.82 -14.81
N LYS A 247 21.10 -8.99 -14.32
CA LYS A 247 20.01 -9.79 -14.90
C LYS A 247 18.63 -9.19 -14.64
N VAL A 248 18.42 -8.47 -13.53
CA VAL A 248 17.20 -7.69 -13.28
C VAL A 248 17.06 -6.60 -14.35
N LYS A 249 18.13 -5.85 -14.63
CA LYS A 249 18.13 -4.83 -15.69
C LYS A 249 17.89 -5.45 -17.06
N GLU A 250 18.49 -6.61 -17.33
CA GLU A 250 18.22 -7.37 -18.55
C GLU A 250 16.76 -7.83 -18.64
N ASN A 251 16.20 -8.35 -17.56
CA ASN A 251 14.79 -8.75 -17.48
C ASN A 251 13.86 -7.56 -17.70
N TYR A 252 14.15 -6.42 -17.09
CA TYR A 252 13.44 -5.16 -17.31
C TYR A 252 13.41 -4.78 -18.79
N ASN A 253 14.58 -4.76 -19.43
CA ASN A 253 14.70 -4.43 -20.85
C ASN A 253 13.99 -5.45 -21.77
N ASN A 254 13.88 -6.70 -21.33
CA ASN A 254 13.25 -7.79 -22.08
C ASN A 254 11.80 -8.09 -21.64
N ASN A 255 11.22 -7.31 -20.73
CA ASN A 255 9.89 -7.53 -20.14
C ASN A 255 9.70 -8.95 -19.55
N ILE A 256 10.74 -9.50 -18.92
CA ILE A 256 10.67 -10.78 -18.20
C ILE A 256 10.21 -10.49 -16.77
N MET A 257 9.03 -10.98 -16.42
CA MET A 257 8.40 -10.70 -15.13
C MET A 257 8.33 -11.95 -14.27
N PHE A 258 8.41 -11.74 -12.96
CA PHE A 258 8.20 -12.73 -11.92
C PHE A 258 6.88 -12.44 -11.23
N TYR A 259 6.01 -13.44 -11.15
CA TYR A 259 4.72 -13.37 -10.46
C TYR A 259 4.77 -14.24 -9.23
N HIS A 260 4.70 -13.62 -8.06
CA HIS A 260 4.71 -14.31 -6.78
C HIS A 260 3.28 -14.66 -6.40
N ILE A 261 2.99 -15.94 -6.16
CA ILE A 261 1.62 -16.41 -5.92
C ILE A 261 1.54 -17.30 -4.67
N SER A 262 0.44 -17.16 -3.94
CA SER A 262 0.05 -18.08 -2.87
C SER A 262 -1.03 -19.03 -3.38
N THR A 263 -0.89 -20.30 -3.02
CA THR A 263 -1.86 -21.35 -3.35
C THR A 263 -2.23 -22.14 -2.10
N ASP A 264 -3.20 -23.04 -2.24
CA ASP A 264 -3.55 -24.05 -1.22
C ASP A 264 -2.36 -24.96 -0.83
N GLN A 265 -1.30 -25.01 -1.65
CA GLN A 265 -0.11 -25.83 -1.42
C GLN A 265 1.15 -24.99 -1.18
N GLY A 266 0.98 -23.74 -0.74
CA GLY A 266 2.09 -22.87 -0.37
C GLY A 266 2.49 -21.89 -1.47
N TYR A 267 3.73 -21.44 -1.39
CA TYR A 267 4.27 -20.34 -2.20
C TYR A 267 4.92 -20.83 -3.50
N PHE A 268 4.53 -20.22 -4.61
CA PHE A 268 5.11 -20.46 -5.93
C PHE A 268 5.46 -19.14 -6.58
N TYR A 269 6.36 -19.17 -7.54
CA TYR A 269 6.56 -18.04 -8.44
C TYR A 269 6.56 -18.48 -9.89
N ILE A 270 6.14 -17.56 -10.75
CA ILE A 270 6.05 -17.78 -12.18
C ILE A 270 7.03 -16.86 -12.86
N ILE A 271 7.91 -17.39 -13.69
CA ILE A 271 8.74 -16.59 -14.59
C ILE A 271 8.01 -16.52 -15.93
N ASP A 272 7.63 -15.32 -16.35
CA ASP A 272 6.99 -15.05 -17.62
C ASP A 272 7.97 -14.45 -18.62
N PHE A 273 8.27 -15.22 -19.67
CA PHE A 273 9.14 -14.83 -20.79
C PHE A 273 8.35 -14.30 -22.00
N GLY A 274 7.09 -13.91 -21.82
CA GLY A 274 6.21 -13.49 -22.90
C GLY A 274 5.60 -14.68 -23.65
N LYS A 275 6.40 -15.47 -24.38
CA LYS A 275 5.87 -16.64 -25.12
C LYS A 275 5.61 -17.86 -24.26
N THR A 276 6.33 -17.98 -23.16
CA THR A 276 6.24 -19.12 -22.24
C THR A 276 6.31 -18.63 -20.82
N SER A 277 5.61 -19.32 -19.93
CA SER A 277 5.75 -19.08 -18.49
C SER A 277 6.04 -20.39 -17.78
N VAL A 278 6.90 -20.33 -16.77
CA VAL A 278 7.37 -21.47 -15.98
C VAL A 278 6.90 -21.28 -14.55
N LEU A 279 6.21 -22.28 -14.00
CA LEU A 279 5.85 -22.34 -12.59
C LEU A 279 6.98 -23.02 -11.80
N ILE A 280 7.40 -22.39 -10.73
CA ILE A 280 8.50 -22.83 -9.87
C ILE A 280 8.01 -22.90 -8.44
N ASN A 281 8.35 -23.99 -7.75
CA ASN A 281 8.10 -24.13 -6.32
C ASN A 281 9.01 -23.13 -5.57
N GLY A 282 8.40 -22.26 -4.77
CA GLY A 282 9.12 -21.21 -4.07
C GLY A 282 9.88 -21.65 -2.81
N GLU A 283 9.76 -22.92 -2.40
CA GLU A 283 10.52 -23.53 -1.32
C GLU A 283 11.87 -24.07 -1.81
N ASP A 284 11.87 -24.90 -2.85
CA ASP A 284 13.05 -25.63 -3.34
C ASP A 284 13.59 -25.10 -4.68
N ASN A 285 12.95 -24.07 -5.24
CA ASN A 285 13.24 -23.46 -6.54
C ASN A 285 13.24 -24.46 -7.71
N GLN A 286 12.52 -25.58 -7.58
CA GLN A 286 12.40 -26.56 -8.66
C GLN A 286 11.28 -26.19 -9.64
N PRO A 287 11.54 -26.24 -10.96
CA PRO A 287 10.51 -26.01 -11.95
C PRO A 287 9.51 -27.15 -11.95
N ILE A 288 8.24 -26.82 -11.72
CA ILE A 288 7.12 -27.77 -11.71
C ILE A 288 6.65 -28.03 -13.13
N GLY A 289 6.67 -26.97 -13.95
CA GLY A 289 6.44 -27.10 -15.37
C GLY A 289 6.12 -25.77 -16.02
N LYS A 290 5.71 -25.83 -17.30
CA LYS A 290 5.52 -24.64 -18.13
C LYS A 290 4.22 -24.65 -18.93
N ILE A 291 3.83 -23.47 -19.39
CA ILE A 291 2.77 -23.27 -20.39
C ILE A 291 3.31 -22.49 -21.59
N ASN A 292 2.65 -22.68 -22.73
CA ASN A 292 2.83 -21.85 -23.90
C ASN A 292 1.72 -20.80 -23.91
N ASN A 293 2.11 -19.53 -24.05
CA ASN A 293 1.22 -18.37 -24.02
C ASN A 293 0.75 -17.94 -25.41
N LEU A 294 1.08 -18.67 -26.48
CA LEU A 294 0.67 -18.34 -27.86
C LEU A 294 -0.86 -18.28 -28.06
N GLU A 295 -1.65 -18.93 -27.19
CA GLU A 295 -3.12 -18.85 -27.17
C GLU A 295 -3.65 -17.61 -26.42
N ILE A 296 -2.78 -16.88 -25.72
CA ILE A 296 -3.06 -15.63 -25.03
C ILE A 296 -2.59 -14.51 -25.97
N ASN A 297 -3.51 -13.96 -26.76
CA ASN A 297 -3.22 -13.14 -27.93
C ASN A 297 -2.19 -12.00 -27.70
N PHE A 298 -1.17 -11.98 -28.59
CA PHE A 298 -0.27 -10.92 -29.08
C PHE A 298 1.19 -10.74 -28.60
N ASP A 299 1.96 -10.38 -29.65
CA ASP A 299 3.35 -9.98 -29.96
C ASP A 299 4.57 -10.83 -29.55
N GLN A 300 5.42 -11.09 -30.54
CA GLN A 300 6.36 -12.21 -30.58
C GLN A 300 7.84 -11.78 -30.46
N SER A 301 8.53 -12.25 -29.42
CA SER A 301 9.98 -12.52 -29.45
C SER A 301 10.31 -13.89 -28.83
N ASN A 302 11.25 -14.64 -29.43
CA ASN A 302 11.69 -15.97 -28.95
C ASN A 302 12.80 -15.78 -27.91
N ILE A 303 12.69 -16.39 -26.74
CA ILE A 303 13.74 -16.43 -25.72
C ILE A 303 14.01 -17.90 -25.34
N ASP A 304 15.30 -18.27 -25.25
CA ASP A 304 15.78 -19.61 -24.92
C ASP A 304 15.83 -19.83 -23.40
N ILE A 305 15.39 -21.01 -22.95
CA ILE A 305 15.01 -21.32 -21.57
C ILE A 305 16.19 -21.96 -20.79
N ASN A 306 17.30 -22.26 -21.48
CA ASN A 306 18.35 -23.14 -20.95
C ASN A 306 19.55 -22.44 -20.27
N SER A 307 19.51 -21.12 -20.02
CA SER A 307 20.67 -20.35 -19.52
C SER A 307 20.59 -19.85 -18.07
N PHE A 308 19.63 -20.31 -17.26
CA PHE A 308 19.49 -19.87 -15.86
C PHE A 308 20.21 -20.81 -14.87
N GLU A 309 21.37 -20.38 -14.38
CA GLU A 309 21.99 -20.91 -13.15
C GLU A 309 21.53 -20.08 -11.93
N ILE A 310 21.08 -20.77 -10.88
CA ILE A 310 20.68 -20.21 -9.58
C ILE A 310 21.83 -20.49 -8.58
N GLU A 311 22.38 -19.45 -7.96
CA GLU A 311 23.44 -19.60 -6.94
C GLU A 311 22.86 -19.94 -5.56
N LYS A 312 23.49 -20.86 -4.82
CA LYS A 312 23.17 -21.20 -3.43
C LYS A 312 23.66 -20.11 -2.47
N SER A 313 22.77 -19.49 -1.69
CA SER A 313 23.12 -18.39 -0.77
C SER A 313 23.47 -18.87 0.65
N THR A 314 24.26 -18.04 1.34
CA THR A 314 24.52 -18.10 2.79
C THR A 314 23.55 -17.17 3.51
N ASN A 315 23.10 -17.50 4.73
CA ASN A 315 21.97 -16.84 5.43
C ASN A 315 22.30 -15.48 6.11
N ILE A 316 23.26 -14.72 5.56
CA ILE A 316 23.62 -13.38 6.04
C ILE A 316 23.19 -12.36 5.00
N PHE A 317 22.33 -11.44 5.38
CA PHE A 317 21.98 -10.28 4.57
C PHE A 317 22.98 -9.15 4.81
N LYS A 318 23.48 -8.54 3.73
CA LYS A 318 24.47 -7.46 3.79
C LYS A 318 24.09 -6.33 2.85
N THR A 319 24.13 -5.11 3.36
CA THR A 319 24.17 -3.88 2.57
C THR A 319 25.61 -3.37 2.54
N PRO A 320 25.93 -2.28 1.81
CA PRO A 320 27.24 -1.63 1.93
C PRO A 320 27.53 -1.03 3.31
N LYS A 321 26.50 -0.84 4.16
CA LYS A 321 26.58 -0.08 5.42
C LYS A 321 26.43 -0.95 6.67
N TRP A 322 25.66 -2.02 6.58
CA TRP A 322 25.33 -2.89 7.72
C TRP A 322 25.03 -4.31 7.26
N SER A 323 24.99 -5.24 8.22
CA SER A 323 24.61 -6.64 7.96
C SER A 323 23.76 -7.19 9.09
N ILE A 324 22.95 -8.19 8.77
CA ILE A 324 22.12 -8.93 9.71
C ILE A 324 22.19 -10.44 9.37
N GLN A 325 22.27 -11.27 10.41
CA GLN A 325 22.12 -12.71 10.30
C GLN A 325 20.63 -13.03 10.27
N LEU A 326 20.17 -13.71 9.21
CA LEU A 326 18.81 -14.21 9.14
C LEU A 326 18.72 -15.55 9.87
N GLU A 327 17.63 -15.74 10.61
CA GLU A 327 17.28 -17.05 11.16
C GLU A 327 16.92 -18.03 10.05
N GLU A 328 16.94 -19.32 10.37
CA GLU A 328 16.61 -20.37 9.42
C GLU A 328 15.22 -20.12 8.81
N ASN A 329 15.11 -20.27 7.49
CA ASN A 329 13.90 -20.04 6.70
C ASN A 329 13.41 -18.58 6.59
N TRP A 330 14.08 -17.61 7.22
CA TRP A 330 13.82 -16.19 6.96
C TRP A 330 14.42 -15.78 5.61
N LYS A 331 13.59 -15.19 4.77
CA LYS A 331 13.94 -14.65 3.45
C LYS A 331 14.12 -13.14 3.55
N SER A 332 14.71 -12.54 2.51
CA SER A 332 14.84 -11.08 2.36
C SER A 332 14.29 -10.62 1.00
N GLU A 333 13.55 -9.53 0.98
CA GLU A 333 13.09 -8.80 -0.19
C GLU A 333 13.57 -7.35 -0.10
N ILE A 334 13.96 -6.74 -1.22
CA ILE A 334 14.45 -5.36 -1.27
C ILE A 334 13.54 -4.55 -2.18
N SER A 335 13.07 -3.39 -1.72
CA SER A 335 12.25 -2.46 -2.50
C SER A 335 12.64 -1.02 -2.16
N GLU A 336 13.08 -0.24 -3.14
CA GLU A 336 13.18 1.24 -3.08
C GLU A 336 13.71 1.83 -1.75
N ASP A 337 14.74 1.21 -1.15
CA ASP A 337 15.37 1.58 0.15
C ASP A 337 14.75 1.00 1.44
N CYS A 338 13.93 -0.05 1.30
CA CYS A 338 13.42 -0.88 2.38
C CYS A 338 13.79 -2.36 2.16
N TYR A 339 14.34 -2.97 3.20
CA TYR A 339 14.75 -4.37 3.27
C TYR A 339 13.77 -5.13 4.14
N SER A 340 12.89 -5.92 3.53
CA SER A 340 11.90 -6.74 4.22
C SER A 340 12.45 -8.14 4.46
N PHE A 341 12.25 -8.67 5.66
CA PHE A 341 12.66 -9.99 6.09
C PHE A 341 11.46 -10.70 6.69
N PHE A 342 11.20 -11.93 6.26
CA PHE A 342 10.05 -12.68 6.74
C PHE A 342 10.34 -14.18 6.61
N ASN A 343 9.73 -14.97 7.49
CA ASN A 343 9.65 -16.41 7.29
C ASN A 343 8.34 -16.71 6.54
N PRO A 344 8.37 -17.39 5.37
CA PRO A 344 7.15 -17.73 4.62
C PRO A 344 6.13 -18.57 5.40
N GLU A 345 6.59 -19.36 6.36
CA GLU A 345 5.74 -20.12 7.29
C GLU A 345 5.53 -19.37 8.63
N GLY A 346 6.16 -18.21 8.78
CA GLY A 346 6.10 -17.38 9.98
C GLY A 346 4.96 -16.37 9.95
N TYR A 347 4.73 -15.77 11.10
CA TYR A 347 3.54 -14.94 11.34
C TYR A 347 3.81 -13.43 11.29
N GLY A 348 4.99 -13.02 10.81
CA GLY A 348 5.35 -11.60 10.79
C GLY A 348 6.50 -11.22 9.89
N THR A 349 6.62 -9.91 9.67
CA THR A 349 7.57 -9.30 8.73
C THR A 349 8.39 -8.23 9.45
N LEU A 350 9.70 -8.30 9.29
CA LEU A 350 10.69 -7.33 9.76
C LEU A 350 11.17 -6.49 8.58
N GLN A 351 10.94 -5.21 8.58
CA GLN A 351 11.39 -4.27 7.56
C GLN A 351 12.46 -3.36 8.14
N ILE A 352 13.53 -3.11 7.41
CA ILE A 352 14.59 -2.18 7.77
C ILE A 352 14.74 -1.19 6.61
N SER A 353 14.70 0.10 6.90
CA SER A 353 15.18 1.15 6.00
C SER A 353 16.38 1.81 6.64
N ASP A 354 17.34 2.27 5.83
CA ASP A 354 18.51 2.97 6.36
C ASP A 354 18.68 4.38 5.80
N TYR A 355 19.14 5.26 6.67
CA TYR A 355 19.43 6.66 6.39
C TYR A 355 20.86 6.97 6.82
N THR A 356 21.52 7.90 6.11
CA THR A 356 22.89 8.32 6.43
C THR A 356 22.97 9.84 6.48
N LYS A 357 23.60 10.36 7.53
CA LYS A 357 23.83 11.79 7.75
C LYS A 357 25.33 12.10 7.66
N ASP A 358 25.69 13.32 7.25
CA ASP A 358 27.11 13.74 7.17
C ASP A 358 27.78 13.85 8.55
N THR A 359 26.98 14.05 9.60
CA THR A 359 27.39 14.17 11.01
C THR A 359 26.83 13.02 11.83
N SER A 360 27.43 12.73 12.98
CA SER A 360 26.94 11.71 13.89
C SER A 360 25.51 12.03 14.34
N ILE A 361 24.65 11.01 14.30
CA ILE A 361 23.24 11.08 14.67
C ILE A 361 23.14 11.05 16.19
N THR A 362 22.45 12.04 16.76
CA THR A 362 22.21 12.18 18.19
C THR A 362 20.86 11.57 18.59
N TYR A 363 20.61 11.38 19.89
CA TYR A 363 19.27 10.95 20.35
C TYR A 363 18.19 11.99 20.04
N ASP A 364 18.53 13.28 20.06
CA ASP A 364 17.59 14.35 19.70
C ASP A 364 17.22 14.27 18.21
N ASP A 365 18.20 14.01 17.32
CA ASP A 365 17.92 13.76 15.89
C ASP A 365 16.94 12.58 15.69
N VAL A 366 17.10 11.51 16.49
CA VAL A 366 16.18 10.36 16.42
C VAL A 366 14.78 10.75 16.92
N LEU A 367 14.68 11.51 18.02
CA LEU A 367 13.41 11.96 18.58
C LEU A 367 12.66 12.95 17.69
N ASP A 368 13.37 13.71 16.86
CA ASP A 368 12.78 14.59 15.85
C ASP A 368 12.19 13.78 14.68
N LEU A 369 12.86 12.68 14.28
CA LEU A 369 12.40 11.79 13.21
C LEU A 369 11.21 10.90 13.60
N VAL A 370 11.06 10.59 14.88
CA VAL A 370 9.95 9.76 15.38
C VAL A 370 8.58 10.41 15.14
N GLY A 371 8.51 11.75 15.06
CA GLY A 371 7.26 12.47 14.74
C GLY A 371 6.15 12.38 15.80
N PHE A 372 6.43 11.80 16.97
CA PHE A 372 5.46 11.58 18.04
C PHE A 372 5.20 12.82 18.90
N SER A 373 3.97 12.94 19.39
CA SER A 373 3.62 13.94 20.42
C SER A 373 4.40 13.68 21.71
N TYR A 374 4.53 14.70 22.57
CA TYR A 374 5.26 14.57 23.85
C TYR A 374 4.73 13.43 24.73
N LYS A 375 3.42 13.14 24.66
CA LYS A 375 2.78 12.04 25.40
C LYS A 375 3.20 10.68 24.85
N GLU A 376 3.24 10.52 23.54
CA GLU A 376 3.66 9.27 22.87
C GLU A 376 5.17 9.01 23.06
N LYS A 377 5.99 10.06 23.11
CA LYS A 377 7.43 9.95 23.45
C LYS A 377 7.68 9.33 24.83
N THR A 378 6.72 9.38 25.77
CA THR A 378 6.86 8.73 27.09
C THR A 378 6.76 7.20 27.05
N HIS A 379 6.30 6.64 25.94
CA HIS A 379 6.18 5.19 25.72
C HIS A 379 7.35 4.60 24.93
N LEU A 380 8.39 5.42 24.63
CA LEU A 380 9.60 4.94 23.97
C LEU A 380 10.52 4.24 24.97
N GLU A 381 10.95 3.03 24.62
CA GLU A 381 11.94 2.27 25.37
C GLU A 381 13.33 2.43 24.73
N VAL A 382 14.36 2.68 25.54
CA VAL A 382 15.73 2.69 25.05
C VAL A 382 16.22 1.26 24.86
N VAL A 383 16.66 0.93 23.65
CA VAL A 383 17.08 -0.42 23.27
C VAL A 383 18.46 -0.42 22.61
N LYS A 384 19.13 -1.57 22.67
CA LYS A 384 20.40 -1.82 21.98
C LYS A 384 20.36 -3.18 21.29
N PHE A 385 20.68 -3.20 20.00
CA PHE A 385 20.69 -4.38 19.16
C PHE A 385 21.96 -4.40 18.30
N GLY A 386 22.84 -5.35 18.61
CA GLY A 386 24.15 -5.44 18.00
C GLY A 386 24.97 -4.17 18.19
N ASP A 387 25.46 -3.60 17.09
CA ASP A 387 26.21 -2.35 17.09
C ASP A 387 25.31 -1.11 17.25
N PHE A 388 24.00 -1.20 17.07
CA PHE A 388 23.09 -0.06 17.05
C PHE A 388 22.35 0.13 18.38
N GLU A 389 22.04 1.37 18.73
CA GLU A 389 21.25 1.75 19.92
C GLU A 389 20.25 2.85 19.57
N GLY A 390 19.13 2.92 20.28
CA GLY A 390 18.08 3.88 19.96
C GLY A 390 16.80 3.66 20.74
N PHE A 391 15.66 3.91 20.09
CA PHE A 391 14.34 3.78 20.71
C PHE A 391 13.50 2.69 20.05
N GLN A 392 12.64 2.06 20.85
CA GLN A 392 11.59 1.13 20.41
C GLN A 392 10.24 1.62 20.91
N TYR A 393 9.22 1.48 20.07
CA TYR A 393 7.82 1.64 20.42
C TYR A 393 7.07 0.37 20.06
N VAL A 394 6.32 -0.19 21.01
CA VAL A 394 5.50 -1.39 20.82
C VAL A 394 4.05 -1.08 21.10
N TYR A 395 3.17 -1.48 20.21
CA TYR A 395 1.72 -1.34 20.40
C TYR A 395 0.99 -2.45 19.65
N VAL A 396 -0.25 -2.71 20.02
CA VAL A 396 -1.15 -3.63 19.31
C VAL A 396 -2.23 -2.78 18.65
N ASN A 397 -2.45 -2.97 17.34
CA ASN A 397 -3.52 -2.26 16.63
C ASN A 397 -4.89 -2.93 16.87
N THR A 398 -5.95 -2.33 16.31
CA THR A 398 -7.32 -2.83 16.44
C THR A 398 -7.59 -4.15 15.71
N GLU A 399 -6.69 -4.57 14.82
CA GLU A 399 -6.73 -5.84 14.08
C GLU A 399 -5.95 -6.96 14.79
N ASN A 400 -5.62 -6.80 16.09
CA ASN A 400 -4.79 -7.73 16.87
C ASN A 400 -3.41 -7.99 16.26
N THR A 401 -2.87 -7.03 15.51
CA THR A 401 -1.49 -7.07 15.02
C THR A 401 -0.59 -6.33 16.00
N LEU A 402 0.43 -7.03 16.52
CA LEU A 402 1.54 -6.44 17.23
C LEU A 402 2.40 -5.67 16.25
N TRP A 403 2.69 -4.41 16.57
CA TRP A 403 3.63 -3.57 15.85
C TRP A 403 4.77 -3.17 16.76
N ARG A 404 6.00 -3.28 16.24
CA ARG A 404 7.22 -2.78 16.85
C ARG A 404 7.88 -1.83 15.86
N LYS A 405 8.07 -0.58 16.26
CA LYS A 405 8.83 0.41 15.49
C LYS A 405 10.10 0.72 16.25
N LEU A 406 11.25 0.67 15.59
CA LEU A 406 12.55 0.96 16.18
C LEU A 406 13.27 2.00 15.32
N TRP A 407 13.97 2.91 16.00
CA TRP A 407 14.86 3.87 15.37
C TRP A 407 16.22 3.72 16.02
N LEU A 408 17.14 3.02 15.33
CA LEU A 408 18.42 2.61 15.89
C LEU A 408 19.56 3.34 15.17
N LYS A 409 20.41 4.03 15.93
CA LYS A 409 21.56 4.77 15.39
C LYS A 409 22.89 4.08 15.67
N ASN A 410 23.85 4.25 14.76
CA ASN A 410 25.27 4.03 14.99
C ASN A 410 26.07 5.06 14.17
N ASP A 411 26.77 5.95 14.86
CA ASP A 411 27.49 7.09 14.29
C ASP A 411 26.63 7.84 13.25
N LYS A 412 26.92 7.70 11.95
CA LYS A 412 26.25 8.39 10.85
C LYS A 412 25.05 7.65 10.24
N ILE A 413 24.79 6.42 10.69
CA ILE A 413 23.76 5.54 10.14
C ILE A 413 22.58 5.50 11.12
N LEU A 414 21.38 5.68 10.59
CA LEU A 414 20.12 5.39 11.28
C LEU A 414 19.41 4.25 10.55
N LEU A 415 18.94 3.28 11.31
CA LEU A 415 18.03 2.25 10.85
C LEU A 415 16.63 2.57 11.37
N PHE A 416 15.67 2.65 10.48
CA PHE A 416 14.26 2.62 10.83
C PHE A 416 13.76 1.20 10.61
N ILE A 417 13.28 0.56 11.66
CA ILE A 417 12.91 -0.85 11.66
C ILE A 417 11.45 -0.97 12.05
N ILE A 418 10.69 -1.72 11.26
CA ILE A 418 9.31 -2.08 11.58
C ILE A 418 9.24 -3.58 11.69
N TYR A 419 8.67 -4.10 12.76
CA TYR A 419 8.25 -5.48 12.83
C TYR A 419 6.75 -5.55 13.11
N ASN A 420 6.03 -6.41 12.41
CA ASN A 420 4.65 -6.70 12.75
C ASN A 420 4.34 -8.20 12.66
N CYS A 421 3.43 -8.66 13.52
CA CYS A 421 2.87 -10.01 13.50
C CYS A 421 1.50 -10.04 14.16
N ASP A 422 0.72 -11.11 13.93
CA ASP A 422 -0.46 -11.38 14.74
C ASP A 422 -0.06 -11.60 16.22
N ILE A 423 -0.75 -10.93 17.15
CA ILE A 423 -0.46 -10.92 18.59
C ILE A 423 -0.49 -12.31 19.21
N ASN A 424 -1.26 -13.25 18.64
CA ASN A 424 -1.36 -14.61 19.13
C ASN A 424 -0.05 -15.41 18.98
N TYR A 425 0.92 -14.86 18.24
CA TYR A 425 2.22 -15.48 17.99
C TYR A 425 3.40 -14.68 18.57
N GLU A 426 3.14 -13.65 19.38
CA GLU A 426 4.13 -12.71 19.93
C GLU A 426 5.35 -13.41 20.55
N ASP A 427 5.13 -14.36 21.46
CA ASP A 427 6.21 -14.98 22.24
C ASP A 427 7.25 -15.69 21.34
N HIS A 428 6.81 -16.33 20.26
CA HIS A 428 7.69 -17.06 19.35
C HIS A 428 8.38 -16.13 18.34
N THR A 429 7.70 -15.08 17.91
CA THR A 429 8.19 -14.23 16.83
C THR A 429 9.06 -13.07 17.34
N VAL A 430 8.80 -12.55 18.53
CA VAL A 430 9.61 -11.50 19.18
C VAL A 430 10.98 -12.03 19.58
N GLU A 431 11.07 -13.26 20.10
CA GLU A 431 12.36 -13.88 20.42
C GLU A 431 13.23 -14.04 19.16
N THR A 432 12.64 -14.57 18.09
CA THR A 432 13.30 -14.78 16.80
C THR A 432 13.82 -13.46 16.21
N THR A 433 12.98 -12.42 16.19
CA THR A 433 13.36 -11.10 15.67
C THR A 433 14.40 -10.41 16.56
N ASN A 434 14.33 -10.54 17.88
CA ASN A 434 15.36 -10.01 18.77
C ASN A 434 16.72 -10.66 18.55
N LYS A 435 16.74 -11.98 18.26
CA LYS A 435 17.97 -12.69 17.92
C LYS A 435 18.56 -12.17 16.60
N MET A 436 17.73 -11.96 15.57
CA MET A 436 18.15 -11.34 14.32
C MET A 436 18.67 -9.92 14.53
N LEU A 437 17.92 -9.06 15.21
CA LEU A 437 18.31 -7.67 15.50
C LEU A 437 19.61 -7.61 16.30
N SER A 438 19.82 -8.51 17.26
CA SER A 438 21.05 -8.59 18.05
C SER A 438 22.30 -8.91 17.21
N SER A 439 22.12 -9.41 15.99
CA SER A 439 23.20 -9.68 15.05
C SER A 439 23.56 -8.49 14.15
N LEU A 440 22.84 -7.37 14.25
CA LEU A 440 23.10 -6.17 13.46
C LEU A 440 24.52 -5.68 13.66
N LYS A 441 25.25 -5.52 12.56
CA LYS A 441 26.63 -4.99 12.57
C LYS A 441 26.79 -3.88 11.57
N VAL A 442 27.54 -2.85 11.95
CA VAL A 442 28.01 -1.85 11.00
C VAL A 442 29.12 -2.48 10.15
N ILE A 443 29.05 -2.27 8.84
CA ILE A 443 30.13 -2.62 7.93
C ILE A 443 30.99 -1.37 7.78
N THR A 444 32.03 -1.28 8.61
CA THR A 444 33.08 -0.27 8.44
C THR A 444 33.90 -0.61 7.19
N LYS A 445 34.09 0.37 6.30
CA LYS A 445 35.18 0.33 5.34
C LYS A 445 36.52 0.52 6.02
#